data_AF-A0A0T5VVV2-F1
#
_entry.id   AF-A0A0T5VVV2-F1
#
_cell.length_a   1.000
_cell.length_b   1.000
_cell.length_c   1.000
_cell.angle_alpha   90.00
_cell.angle_beta   90.00
_cell.angle_gamma   90.00
#
_symmetry.space_group_name_H-M   'P 1'
#
loop_
_entity.id
_entity.type
_entity.pdbx_description
1 polymer ?
#
loop_
_entity_poly.entity_id
_entity_poly.type
_entity_poly.pdbx_seq_one_letter_code
_entity_poly.pdbx_strand_id
1 'polypeptide(L)'
;MLKKINIGLVALVLGFGLTFLNSAFKSADKNARFTRQWNFIGTTLSEDLDGTKYSQSVSPPTACDSGSDLPCYLNTPDNIDTQAKLTVYIHDTYGTSEENVRDMAPKQRAD
;
A
#
# COMPACT_ATOMS: atom_id res chain seq x y z
N MET A 1 18.71 -48.23 29.94
CA MET A 1 19.58 -47.74 28.85
C MET A 1 18.86 -46.63 28.11
N LEU A 2 19.40 -45.41 28.21
CA LEU A 2 18.89 -44.21 27.54
C LEU A 2 19.57 -44.11 26.16
N LYS A 3 18.79 -44.07 25.08
CA LYS A 3 19.04 -43.36 23.80
C LYS A 3 18.28 -44.00 22.64
N LYS A 4 17.46 -43.18 21.98
CA LYS A 4 17.41 -42.91 20.52
C LYS A 4 15.99 -42.45 20.18
N ILE A 5 15.67 -41.20 20.54
CA ILE A 5 14.53 -40.51 19.92
C ILE A 5 15.04 -40.06 18.55
N ASN A 6 14.54 -40.71 17.50
CA ASN A 6 14.80 -40.38 16.11
C ASN A 6 14.30 -38.95 15.82
N ILE A 7 15.23 -38.07 15.45
CA ILE A 7 15.03 -36.69 15.00
C ILE A 7 14.43 -36.67 13.57
N GLY A 8 13.53 -37.62 13.27
CA GLY A 8 13.07 -37.89 11.90
C GLY A 8 11.69 -37.34 11.56
N LEU A 9 10.89 -36.93 12.55
CA LEU A 9 9.47 -36.59 12.32
C LEU A 9 9.04 -35.25 12.93
N VAL A 10 9.97 -34.34 13.18
CA VAL A 10 9.66 -32.91 13.37
C VAL A 10 9.72 -32.15 12.03
N ALA A 11 9.89 -32.86 10.92
CA ALA A 11 9.88 -32.28 9.57
C ALA A 11 8.48 -32.19 8.95
N LEU A 12 7.49 -32.95 9.43
CA LEU A 12 6.15 -32.97 8.83
C LEU A 12 5.27 -31.77 9.23
N VAL A 13 5.62 -31.07 10.32
CA VAL A 13 4.89 -29.87 10.78
C VAL A 13 5.41 -28.58 10.12
N LEU A 14 6.54 -28.64 9.39
CA LEU A 14 7.01 -27.54 8.55
C LEU A 14 6.36 -27.53 7.16
N GLY A 15 5.60 -28.58 6.80
CA GLY A 15 4.95 -28.72 5.49
C GLY A 15 3.66 -27.91 5.30
N PHE A 16 3.12 -27.30 6.36
CA PHE A 16 1.91 -26.46 6.30
C PHE A 16 2.11 -25.09 6.98
N GLY A 17 3.34 -24.58 6.98
CA GLY A 17 3.69 -23.29 7.58
C GLY A 17 4.06 -22.18 6.59
N LEU A 18 3.95 -22.41 5.28
CA LEU A 18 4.40 -21.46 4.24
C LEU A 18 3.32 -21.17 3.17
N THR A 19 2.03 -21.16 3.54
CA THR A 19 0.96 -20.71 2.63
C THR A 19 0.79 -19.18 2.55
N PHE A 20 1.78 -18.40 2.98
CA PHE A 20 1.79 -16.94 2.81
C PHE A 20 3.03 -16.46 2.05
N LEU A 21 3.30 -17.06 0.89
CA LEU A 21 4.11 -16.43 -0.15
C LEU A 21 3.21 -15.97 -1.32
N ASN A 22 2.04 -15.43 -1.00
CA ASN A 22 1.22 -14.66 -1.94
C ASN A 22 1.45 -13.15 -1.72
N SER A 23 2.71 -12.73 -1.77
CA SER A 23 3.04 -11.35 -2.10
C SER A 23 3.84 -11.33 -3.40
N ALA A 24 3.44 -12.17 -4.35
CA ALA A 24 3.69 -11.90 -5.75
C ALA A 24 2.95 -10.60 -6.04
N PHE A 25 3.71 -9.51 -6.20
CA PHE A 25 3.31 -8.21 -6.74
C PHE A 25 1.82 -8.19 -7.10
N LYS A 26 0.97 -7.69 -6.17
CA LYS A 26 -0.33 -7.17 -6.56
C LYS A 26 -0.01 -6.04 -7.54
N SER A 27 0.18 -6.39 -8.80
CA SER A 27 0.05 -5.46 -9.91
C SER A 27 -1.32 -4.89 -9.67
N ALA A 28 -1.37 -3.63 -9.20
CA ALA A 28 -2.59 -2.88 -8.95
C ALA A 28 -3.57 -3.29 -10.03
N ASP A 29 -4.63 -3.99 -9.62
CA ASP A 29 -5.50 -4.76 -10.49
C ASP A 29 -5.86 -3.88 -11.68
N LYS A 30 -5.32 -4.17 -12.87
CA LYS A 30 -5.43 -3.26 -14.03
C LYS A 30 -6.89 -3.09 -14.48
N ASN A 31 -7.79 -3.89 -13.90
CA ASN A 31 -9.23 -3.85 -14.09
C ASN A 31 -10.01 -3.38 -12.84
N ALA A 32 -9.35 -3.06 -11.73
CA ALA A 32 -10.01 -2.31 -10.67
C ALA A 32 -10.42 -0.97 -11.26
N ARG A 33 -11.72 -0.75 -11.36
CA ARG A 33 -12.28 0.51 -11.82
C ARG A 33 -11.93 1.54 -10.74
N PHE A 34 -10.80 2.20 -10.89
CA PHE A 34 -10.39 3.28 -10.00
C PHE A 34 -11.30 4.47 -10.27
N THR A 35 -12.05 4.83 -9.26
CA THR A 35 -13.30 5.56 -9.45
C THR A 35 -13.45 6.63 -8.37
N ARG A 36 -12.65 6.54 -7.29
CA ARG A 36 -12.39 7.62 -6.33
C ARG A 36 -10.97 8.12 -6.45
N GLN A 37 -10.85 9.45 -6.39
CA GLN A 37 -9.58 10.16 -6.30
C GLN A 37 -9.44 10.75 -4.90
N TRP A 38 -8.35 10.42 -4.23
CA TRP A 38 -7.96 10.93 -2.93
C TRP A 38 -6.79 11.88 -3.11
N ASN A 39 -7.01 13.18 -2.94
CA ASN A 39 -5.97 14.19 -3.11
C ASN A 39 -5.13 14.27 -1.84
N PHE A 40 -3.81 14.11 -1.98
CA PHE A 40 -2.91 14.25 -0.85
C PHE A 40 -2.93 15.71 -0.40
N ILE A 41 -3.02 15.93 0.90
CA ILE A 41 -2.99 17.25 1.56
C ILE A 41 -1.85 17.37 2.56
N GLY A 42 -1.06 16.31 2.74
CA GLY A 42 0.14 16.36 3.57
C GLY A 42 1.22 17.27 2.98
N THR A 43 2.25 17.49 3.79
CA THR A 43 3.40 18.34 3.53
C THR A 43 4.71 17.56 3.54
N THR A 44 4.74 16.35 4.09
CA THR A 44 5.92 15.49 4.14
C THR A 44 5.65 14.10 3.58
N LEU A 45 6.70 13.41 3.13
CA LEU A 45 6.58 12.09 2.53
C LEU A 45 6.04 11.06 3.54
N SER A 46 6.47 11.17 4.80
CA SER A 46 5.98 10.33 5.91
C SER A 46 4.50 10.44 6.24
N GLU A 47 3.82 11.43 5.71
CA GLU A 47 2.37 11.60 5.87
C GLU A 47 1.58 10.80 4.82
N ASP A 48 2.22 10.24 3.80
CA ASP A 48 1.54 9.58 2.68
C ASP A 48 0.98 8.20 3.00
N LEU A 49 1.45 7.56 4.08
CA LEU A 49 0.90 6.33 4.65
C LEU A 49 -0.37 6.59 5.47
N ASP A 50 -0.62 7.85 5.84
CA ASP A 50 -1.77 8.23 6.66
C ASP A 50 -2.94 8.68 5.78
N GLY A 51 -3.97 7.84 5.68
CA GLY A 51 -5.21 8.17 4.96
C GLY A 51 -5.91 9.46 5.43
N THR A 52 -5.63 9.96 6.65
CA THR A 52 -6.17 11.25 7.11
C THR A 52 -5.55 12.45 6.40
N LYS A 53 -4.40 12.24 5.75
CA LYS A 53 -3.66 13.22 4.95
C LYS A 53 -4.10 13.22 3.50
N TYR A 54 -5.29 12.67 3.23
CA TYR A 54 -5.95 12.71 1.93
C TYR A 54 -7.39 13.19 2.05
N SER A 55 -7.87 13.83 1.00
CA SER A 55 -9.24 14.33 0.91
C SER A 55 -9.82 14.19 -0.50
N GLN A 56 -11.09 13.80 -0.59
CA GLN A 56 -11.85 13.80 -1.84
C GLN A 56 -12.51 15.16 -2.13
N SER A 57 -12.62 16.02 -1.12
CA SER A 57 -13.41 17.27 -1.20
C SER A 57 -12.57 18.48 -1.62
N VAL A 58 -11.25 18.35 -1.56
CA VAL A 58 -10.32 19.40 -2.00
C VAL A 58 -9.85 19.08 -3.41
N SER A 59 -9.58 20.11 -4.22
CA SER A 59 -8.93 19.89 -5.51
C SER A 59 -7.52 19.32 -5.33
N PRO A 60 -7.01 18.52 -6.29
CA PRO A 60 -5.60 18.15 -6.30
C PRO A 60 -4.72 19.40 -6.29
N PRO A 61 -3.52 19.31 -5.70
CA PRO A 61 -2.54 20.39 -5.74
C PRO A 61 -2.31 20.89 -7.18
N THR A 62 -2.14 22.19 -7.38
CA THR A 62 -1.95 22.80 -8.73
C THR A 62 -0.68 22.31 -9.43
N ALA A 63 0.20 21.67 -8.69
CA ALA A 63 1.58 21.33 -9.00
C ALA A 63 1.77 19.87 -9.45
N CYS A 64 0.72 19.11 -9.79
CA CYS A 64 0.80 17.65 -9.94
C CYS A 64 1.59 17.06 -11.14
N ASP A 65 2.50 17.78 -11.80
CA ASP A 65 3.06 17.31 -13.08
C ASP A 65 4.55 17.59 -13.28
N SER A 66 5.30 17.89 -12.22
CA SER A 66 6.73 18.26 -12.38
C SER A 66 7.74 17.39 -11.63
N GLY A 67 7.29 16.34 -10.95
CA GLY A 67 8.17 15.37 -10.26
C GLY A 67 8.75 15.93 -8.97
N SER A 68 8.21 15.47 -7.83
CA SER A 68 8.75 15.79 -6.51
C SER A 68 8.51 14.63 -5.53
N ASP A 69 9.10 14.77 -4.34
CA ASP A 69 9.12 13.80 -3.25
C ASP A 69 7.75 13.47 -2.63
N LEU A 70 6.61 13.93 -3.18
CA LEU A 70 5.29 13.70 -2.60
C LEU A 70 4.25 13.22 -3.62
N PRO A 71 3.34 12.31 -3.24
CA PRO A 71 2.22 11.94 -4.08
C PRO A 71 1.25 13.12 -4.22
N CYS A 72 0.62 13.25 -5.39
CA CYS A 72 -0.36 14.30 -5.62
C CYS A 72 -1.78 13.84 -5.30
N TYR A 73 -2.13 12.66 -5.80
CA TYR A 73 -3.37 11.97 -5.47
C TYR A 73 -3.19 10.47 -5.62
N LEU A 74 -4.08 9.72 -4.99
CA LEU A 74 -4.23 8.28 -5.17
C LEU A 74 -5.58 7.97 -5.81
N ASN A 75 -5.58 6.99 -6.68
CA ASN A 75 -6.77 6.45 -7.32
C ASN A 75 -7.12 5.14 -6.64
N THR A 76 -8.36 5.03 -6.15
CA THR A 76 -8.82 3.86 -5.40
C THR A 76 -10.16 3.34 -5.92
N PRO A 77 -10.51 2.07 -5.61
CA PRO A 77 -11.84 1.54 -5.91
C PRO A 77 -12.95 2.25 -5.10
N ASP A 78 -14.18 2.20 -5.61
CA ASP A 78 -15.37 2.86 -5.02
C ASP A 78 -15.65 2.51 -3.55
N ASN A 79 -15.25 1.34 -3.06
CA ASN A 79 -15.48 0.91 -1.69
C ASN A 79 -14.53 1.57 -0.67
N ILE A 80 -13.46 2.24 -1.14
CA ILE A 80 -12.49 3.00 -0.34
C ILE A 80 -12.99 4.43 -0.19
N ASP A 81 -14.08 4.59 0.55
CA ASP A 81 -14.87 5.81 0.71
C ASP A 81 -14.60 6.59 2.01
N THR A 82 -13.76 6.05 2.91
CA THR A 82 -13.35 6.72 4.15
C THR A 82 -11.83 6.74 4.29
N GLN A 83 -11.32 7.70 5.07
CA GLN A 83 -9.88 7.82 5.34
C GLN A 83 -9.31 6.57 6.03
N ALA A 84 -10.06 5.96 6.96
CA ALA A 84 -9.65 4.72 7.61
C ALA A 84 -9.50 3.55 6.61
N LYS A 85 -10.44 3.41 5.66
CA LYS A 85 -10.33 2.41 4.58
C LYS A 85 -9.17 2.74 3.64
N LEU A 86 -8.89 4.03 3.40
CA LEU A 86 -7.76 4.46 2.61
C LEU A 86 -6.43 4.09 3.28
N THR A 87 -6.27 4.32 4.59
CA THR A 87 -5.06 3.92 5.33
C THR A 87 -4.80 2.41 5.17
N VAL A 88 -5.83 1.58 5.37
CA VAL A 88 -5.71 0.12 5.15
C VAL A 88 -5.35 -0.19 3.71
N TYR A 89 -6.00 0.45 2.73
CA TYR A 89 -5.70 0.27 1.32
C TYR A 89 -4.24 0.64 0.97
N ILE A 90 -3.73 1.74 1.52
CA ILE A 90 -2.35 2.19 1.31
C ILE A 90 -1.37 1.13 1.82
N HIS A 91 -1.58 0.65 3.05
CA HIS A 91 -0.74 -0.40 3.62
C HIS A 91 -0.83 -1.73 2.87
N ASP A 92 -2.02 -2.13 2.43
CA ASP A 92 -2.23 -3.38 1.69
C ASP A 92 -1.67 -3.33 0.26
N THR A 93 -1.58 -2.14 -0.34
CA THR A 93 -1.18 -1.94 -1.74
C THR A 93 0.30 -1.59 -1.88
N TYR A 94 0.78 -0.67 -1.05
CA TYR A 94 2.13 -0.10 -1.15
C TYR A 94 3.05 -0.52 0.01
N GLY A 95 2.49 -1.13 1.06
CA GLY A 95 3.23 -1.57 2.25
C GLY A 95 3.43 -0.44 3.26
N THR A 96 4.58 -0.44 3.93
CA THR A 96 4.97 0.59 4.92
C THR A 96 6.11 1.47 4.40
N SER A 97 6.34 1.50 3.09
CA SER A 97 7.33 2.36 2.45
C SER A 97 6.61 3.52 1.80
N GLU A 98 6.99 4.71 2.21
CA GLU A 98 6.44 5.99 1.75
C GLU A 98 6.82 6.20 0.28
N GLU A 99 8.05 5.82 -0.09
CA GLU A 99 8.55 5.90 -1.46
C GLU A 99 7.69 5.09 -2.45
N ASN A 100 7.17 3.93 -2.02
CA ASN A 100 6.28 3.13 -2.86
C ASN A 100 4.96 3.86 -3.15
N VAL A 101 4.39 4.58 -2.17
CA VAL A 101 3.15 5.33 -2.36
C VAL A 101 3.40 6.48 -3.34
N ARG A 102 4.50 7.22 -3.18
CA ARG A 102 4.91 8.29 -4.10
C ARG A 102 5.20 7.78 -5.52
N ASP A 103 5.99 6.73 -5.66
CA ASP A 103 6.48 6.23 -6.96
C ASP A 103 5.39 5.51 -7.76
N MET A 104 4.37 4.98 -7.08
CA MET A 104 3.21 4.34 -7.71
C MET A 104 1.98 5.25 -7.80
N ALA A 105 2.04 6.46 -7.25
CA ALA A 105 0.97 7.44 -7.42
C ALA A 105 0.84 7.80 -8.91
N PRO A 106 -0.40 8.00 -9.41
CA PRO A 106 -0.62 8.42 -10.80
C PRO A 106 0.12 9.71 -11.18
N LYS A 107 0.33 10.61 -10.22
CA LYS A 107 1.01 11.90 -10.38
C LYS A 107 1.71 12.32 -9.07
N GLN A 108 2.82 13.02 -9.20
CA GLN A 108 3.64 13.57 -8.11
C GLN A 108 3.57 15.11 -8.09
N ARG A 109 3.78 15.75 -6.93
CA ARG A 109 3.74 17.22 -6.80
C ARG A 109 4.94 17.91 -7.50
N ALA A 110 4.89 19.23 -7.59
CA ALA A 110 6.00 20.14 -7.88
C ALA A 110 6.54 20.70 -6.58
N ASP A 111 7.83 21.04 -6.58
CA ASP A 111 8.47 21.91 -5.60
C ASP A 111 7.95 23.36 -5.68
#